data_AF-A0A0A6YWP0-F1
#
_entry.id   AF-A0A0A6YWP0-F1
#
_cell.length_a   1.000
_cell.length_b   1.000
_cell.length_c   1.000
_cell.angle_alpha   90.00
_cell.angle_beta   90.00
_cell.angle_gamma   90.00
#
_symmetry.space_group_name_H-M   'P 1'
#
loop_
_entity.id
_entity.type
_entity.pdbx_description
1 polymer ?
#
loop_
_entity_poly.entity_id
_entity_poly.type
_entity_poly.pdbx_seq_one_letter_code
_entity_poly.pdbx_strand_id
1 'polypeptide(L)' 'MTHWFHRNPLKATAPVSFNYYGMITGPPASKICNLGKMTD' A
#
# COMPACT_ATOMS: atom_id res chain seq x y z
N MET A 1 19.01 16.07 30.11
CA MET A 1 19.73 16.50 28.89
C MET A 1 18.93 16.00 27.71
N THR A 2 18.42 16.90 26.87
CA THR A 2 17.63 16.54 25.68
C THR A 2 18.54 16.54 24.46
N HIS A 3 18.49 15.50 23.63
CA HIS A 3 19.31 15.41 22.42
C HIS A 3 18.43 15.62 21.18
N TRP A 4 18.88 16.48 20.27
CA TRP A 4 18.23 16.74 19.00
C TRP A 4 18.94 15.95 17.91
N PHE A 5 18.21 15.07 17.24
CA PHE A 5 18.73 14.28 16.13
C PHE A 5 18.09 14.77 14.84
N HIS A 6 18.92 15.17 13.86
CA HIS A 6 18.46 15.35 12.50
C HIS A 6 17.95 14.01 11.96
N ARG A 7 16.79 14.03 11.30
CA ARG A 7 16.22 12.86 10.63
C ARG A 7 16.07 13.18 9.16
N ASN A 8 16.63 12.32 8.32
CA ASN A 8 16.33 12.31 6.91
C ASN A 8 14.86 11.90 6.70
N PRO A 9 14.20 12.43 5.65
CA PRO A 9 12.84 12.01 5.31
C PRO A 9 12.81 10.51 5.02
N LEU A 10 11.69 9.87 5.37
CA LEU A 10 11.46 8.47 5.02
C LEU A 10 11.27 8.35 3.51
N LYS A 11 11.77 7.26 2.92
CA LYS A 11 11.52 6.99 1.49
C LYS A 11 10.03 6.79 1.26
N ALA A 12 9.50 7.41 0.22
CA ALA A 12 8.17 7.12 -0.29
C ALA A 12 8.16 5.75 -1.01
N THR A 13 7.00 5.11 -1.02
CA THR A 13 6.74 3.90 -1.82
C THR A 13 5.93 4.27 -3.06
N ALA A 14 6.16 3.57 -4.17
CA ALA A 14 5.35 3.74 -5.37
C ALA A 14 3.90 3.25 -5.11
N PRO A 15 2.91 3.80 -5.84
CA PRO A 15 1.55 3.27 -5.81
C PRO A 15 1.53 1.80 -6.23
N VAL A 16 0.85 0.95 -5.45
CA VAL A 16 0.72 -0.48 -5.74
C VAL A 16 -0.70 -0.76 -6.23
N SER A 17 -0.82 -1.37 -7.41
CA SER A 17 -2.08 -1.91 -7.88
C SER A 17 -2.23 -3.37 -7.49
N PHE A 18 -3.25 -3.70 -6.70
CA PHE A 18 -3.63 -5.08 -6.39
C PHE A 18 -4.51 -5.70 -7.49
N ASN A 19 -4.07 -5.59 -8.75
CA ASN A 19 -4.74 -6.21 -9.89
C ASN A 19 -3.92 -7.41 -10.36
N TYR A 20 -4.42 -8.63 -10.11
CA TYR A 20 -3.78 -9.88 -10.53
C TYR A 20 -4.41 -10.46 -11.81
N TYR A 21 -5.13 -9.64 -12.59
CA TYR A 21 -5.80 -10.04 -13.83
C TYR A 21 -6.69 -11.28 -13.63
N GLY A 22 -6.59 -12.27 -14.53
CA GLY A 22 -7.38 -13.50 -14.51
C GLY A 22 -7.10 -14.47 -13.36
N MET A 23 -6.15 -14.17 -12.45
CA MET A 23 -5.95 -14.98 -11.24
C MET A 23 -7.06 -14.78 -10.22
N ILE A 24 -7.65 -13.58 -10.16
CA ILE A 24 -8.77 -13.29 -9.26
C ILE A 24 -10.06 -13.72 -9.96
N THR A 25 -10.45 -14.97 -9.73
CA THR A 25 -11.64 -15.57 -10.38
C THR A 25 -12.90 -15.53 -9.50
N GLY A 26 -12.83 -14.93 -8.31
CA GLY A 26 -13.91 -14.96 -7.32
C GLY A 26 -14.31 -13.58 -6.76
N PRO A 27 -15.61 -13.33 -6.51
CA PRO A 27 -16.09 -12.10 -5.86
C PRO A 27 -15.44 -11.79 -4.49
N PRO A 28 -15.18 -12.79 -3.61
CA PRO A 28 -14.52 -12.54 -2.34
C PRO A 28 -13.07 -12.05 -2.49
N ALA A 29 -12.32 -12.64 -3.43
CA ALA A 29 -10.92 -12.26 -3.69
C ALA A 29 -10.84 -10.85 -4.31
N SER A 30 -11.76 -10.52 -5.22
CA SER A 30 -11.89 -9.16 -5.78
C SER A 30 -12.20 -8.12 -4.68
N LYS A 31 -13.08 -8.45 -3.72
CA LYS A 31 -13.39 -7.56 -2.59
C LYS A 31 -12.15 -7.23 -1.75
N ILE A 32 -11.31 -8.23 -1.46
CA ILE A 32 -10.09 -8.05 -0.68
C ILE A 32 -9.05 -7.22 -1.46
N CYS A 33 -8.88 -7.49 -2.77
CA CYS A 33 -7.97 -6.70 -3.61
C CYS A 33 -8.39 -5.23 -3.76
N ASN A 34 -9.69 -4.95 -3.70
CA ASN A 34 -10.21 -3.58 -3.74
C ASN A 34 -10.10 -2.86 -2.38
N LEU A 35 -10.17 -3.58 -1.26
CA LEU A 35 -9.99 -3.00 0.08
C LEU A 35 -8.55 -2.49 0.31
N GLY A 36 -7.56 -3.19 -0.22
CA GLY A 36 -6.14 -2.80 -0.12
C GLY A 36 -5.77 -1.56 -0.94
N LYS A 37 -6.70 -1.03 -1.76
CA LYS A 37 -6.51 0.24 -2.47
C LYS A 37 -6.73 1.39 -1.50
N MET A 38 -5.76 1.63 -0.61
CA MET A 38 -5.67 2.91 0.10
C MET A 38 -5.51 3.99 -0.97
N THR A 39 -6.61 4.68 -1.23
CA THR A 39 -6.68 5.86 -2.09
C THR A 39 -6.48 7.05 -1.17
N ASP A 40 -5.38 7.78 -1.38
CA ASP A 40 -5.23 9.17 -0.91
C ASP A 40 -6.35 10.04 -1.50
#